data_AF-A0A1W0X5T0-F1
#
_entry.id   AF-A0A1W0X5T0-F1
#
_cell.length_a   1.000
_cell.length_b   1.000
_cell.length_c   1.000
_cell.angle_alpha   90.00
_cell.angle_beta   90.00
_cell.angle_gamma   90.00
#
_symmetry.space_group_name_H-M   'P 1'
#
loop_
_entity.id
_entity.type
_entity.pdbx_description
1 polymer ?
#
loop_
_entity_poly.entity_id
_entity_poly.type
_entity_poly.pdbx_seq_one_letter_code
_entity_poly.pdbx_strand_id
1 'polypeptide(L)'
;MATAVLTPALHRSNVRTLYKAILRLHRGLPEEMKVLGDKYVQDEFRRHKDATKQEHIQRFMIEWTDYAVELSKQLSSRSLVRQSPLGRPLTPDKLDAFSNEQIFQLNELREETTARKL
;
A
#
# COMPACT_ATOMS: atom_id res chain seq x y z
N MET A 1 -23.84 -17.55 -10.03
CA MET A 1 -22.43 -17.53 -9.59
C MET A 1 -22.42 -17.45 -8.07
N ALA A 2 -22.12 -18.55 -7.38
CA ALA A 2 -22.14 -18.57 -5.91
C ALA A 2 -20.95 -17.77 -5.37
N THR A 3 -21.21 -16.64 -4.70
CA THR A 3 -20.23 -15.96 -3.87
C THR A 3 -19.88 -16.88 -2.71
N ALA A 4 -18.74 -17.54 -2.79
CA ALA A 4 -18.22 -18.34 -1.68
C ALA A 4 -17.98 -17.41 -0.49
N VAL A 5 -18.84 -17.53 0.54
CA VAL A 5 -18.66 -16.81 1.80
C VAL A 5 -17.40 -17.39 2.46
N LEU A 6 -16.33 -16.61 2.48
CA LEU A 6 -15.10 -16.94 3.22
C LEU A 6 -15.46 -17.21 4.68
N THR A 7 -15.08 -18.38 5.19
CA THR A 7 -15.26 -18.67 6.61
C THR A 7 -14.40 -17.71 7.45
N PRO A 8 -14.83 -17.31 8.66
CA PRO A 8 -14.05 -16.40 9.50
C PRO A 8 -12.63 -16.90 9.80
N ALA A 9 -12.44 -18.22 9.91
CA ALA A 9 -11.13 -18.82 10.12
C ALA A 9 -10.22 -18.65 8.88
N LEU A 10 -10.76 -18.91 7.68
CA LEU A 10 -10.02 -18.75 6.43
C LEU A 10 -9.68 -17.27 6.19
N HIS A 11 -10.62 -16.36 6.44
CA HIS A 11 -10.37 -14.93 6.34
C HIS A 11 -9.23 -14.48 7.27
N ARG A 12 -9.25 -14.86 8.55
CA ARG A 12 -8.16 -14.54 9.49
C ARG A 12 -6.80 -15.07 9.02
N SER A 13 -6.78 -16.27 8.43
CA SER A 13 -5.56 -16.85 7.86
C SER A 13 -5.04 -16.03 6.67
N ASN A 14 -5.95 -15.62 5.77
CA ASN A 14 -5.62 -14.82 4.60
C ASN A 14 -5.07 -13.44 4.99
N VAL A 15 -5.72 -12.75 5.94
CA VAL A 15 -5.26 -11.46 6.48
C VAL A 15 -3.85 -11.59 7.05
N ARG A 16 -3.59 -12.63 7.85
CA ARG A 16 -2.27 -12.87 8.45
C ARG A 16 -1.20 -13.19 7.39
N THR A 17 -1.58 -13.94 6.36
CA THR A 17 -0.69 -14.28 5.24
C THR A 17 -0.31 -13.01 4.48
N LEU A 18 -1.30 -12.17 4.14
CA LEU A 18 -1.07 -10.90 3.44
C LEU A 18 -0.18 -9.97 4.25
N TYR A 19 -0.49 -9.77 5.54
CA TYR A 19 0.32 -8.96 6.45
C TYR A 19 1.80 -9.40 6.48
N LYS A 20 2.05 -10.70 6.64
CA LYS A 20 3.41 -11.26 6.64
C LYS A 20 4.09 -11.15 5.27
N ALA A 21 3.34 -11.28 4.17
CA ALA A 21 3.89 -11.12 2.83
C ALA A 21 4.36 -9.69 2.59
N ILE A 22 3.57 -8.69 2.96
CA ILE A 22 3.92 -7.27 2.86
C ILE A 22 5.20 -6.95 3.65
N LEU A 23 5.27 -7.36 4.92
CA LEU A 23 6.48 -7.13 5.74
C LEU A 23 7.73 -7.84 5.21
N ARG A 24 7.58 -8.94 4.47
CA ARG A 24 8.71 -9.58 3.78
C ARG A 24 9.15 -8.77 2.56
N LEU A 25 8.21 -8.26 1.78
CA LEU A 25 8.50 -7.39 0.64
C LEU A 25 9.20 -6.11 1.07
N HIS A 26 8.79 -5.53 2.20
CA HIS A 26 9.42 -4.33 2.76
C HIS A 26 10.93 -4.47 3.02
N ARG A 27 11.45 -5.69 3.20
CA ARG A 27 12.89 -5.95 3.34
C ARG A 27 13.70 -5.64 2.09
N GLY A 28 13.04 -5.56 0.92
CA GLY A 28 13.66 -5.12 -0.33
C GLY A 28 13.62 -3.62 -0.56
N LEU A 29 12.99 -2.84 0.35
CA LEU A 29 12.90 -1.39 0.24
C LEU A 29 14.16 -0.69 0.79
N PRO A 30 14.44 0.54 0.35
CA PRO A 30 15.36 1.44 1.05
C PRO A 30 14.97 1.58 2.53
N GLU A 31 15.97 1.78 3.40
CA GLU A 31 15.77 1.72 4.85
C GLU A 31 14.71 2.72 5.33
N GLU A 32 14.73 3.94 4.82
CA GLU A 32 13.80 5.01 5.20
C GLU A 32 12.35 4.64 4.82
N MET A 33 12.18 4.08 3.62
CA MET A 33 10.88 3.61 3.14
C MET A 33 10.38 2.39 3.92
N LYS A 34 11.28 1.47 4.28
CA LYS A 34 10.95 0.30 5.10
C LYS A 34 10.45 0.73 6.49
N VAL A 35 11.17 1.61 7.17
CA VAL A 35 10.79 2.07 8.53
C VAL A 35 9.42 2.74 8.52
N LEU A 36 9.18 3.64 7.57
CA LEU A 36 7.88 4.30 7.43
C LEU A 36 6.77 3.30 7.07
N GLY A 37 7.03 2.43 6.10
CA GLY A 37 6.06 1.45 5.60
C GLY A 37 5.69 0.40 6.64
N ASP A 38 6.65 -0.15 7.38
CA ASP A 38 6.40 -1.16 8.43
C ASP A 38 5.47 -0.62 9.51
N LYS A 39 5.70 0.62 9.95
CA LYS A 39 4.84 1.30 10.93
C LYS A 39 3.43 1.49 10.38
N TYR A 40 3.32 1.99 9.14
CA TYR A 40 2.03 2.22 8.50
C TYR A 40 1.21 0.93 8.34
N VAL A 41 1.83 -0.16 7.85
CA VAL A 41 1.19 -1.47 7.69
C VAL A 41 0.72 -2.01 9.04
N GLN A 42 1.55 -1.90 10.08
CA GLN A 42 1.17 -2.32 11.44
C GLN A 42 -0.06 -1.57 11.94
N ASP A 43 -0.09 -0.25 11.77
CA ASP A 43 -1.17 0.58 12.27
C ASP A 43 -2.47 0.35 11.47
N GLU A 44 -2.40 0.24 10.15
CA GLU A 44 -3.56 0.00 9.30
C GLU A 44 -4.22 -1.37 9.52
N PHE A 45 -3.43 -2.44 9.60
CA PHE A 45 -3.96 -3.78 9.91
C PHE A 45 -4.52 -3.86 11.33
N ARG A 46 -3.95 -3.09 12.28
CA ARG A 46 -4.51 -2.99 13.63
C ARG A 46 -5.85 -2.25 13.63
N ARG A 47 -5.95 -1.11 12.93
CA ARG A 47 -7.18 -0.33 12.79
C ARG A 47 -8.31 -1.12 12.12
N HIS A 48 -7.97 -1.99 11.17
CA HIS A 48 -8.95 -2.82 10.45
C HIS A 48 -9.30 -4.15 11.13
N LYS A 49 -8.66 -4.49 12.27
CA LYS A 49 -8.86 -5.77 12.95
C LYS A 49 -10.32 -6.04 13.32
N ASP A 50 -11.03 -5.00 13.75
CA ASP A 50 -12.40 -5.08 14.27
C ASP A 50 -13.43 -4.46 13.28
N ALA A 51 -13.05 -4.31 12.01
CA ALA A 51 -13.97 -3.84 10.98
C ALA A 51 -15.13 -4.82 10.80
N THR A 52 -16.37 -4.32 10.84
CA THR A 52 -17.59 -5.14 10.76
C THR A 52 -18.30 -5.05 9.41
N LYS A 53 -18.11 -3.94 8.69
CA LYS A 53 -18.72 -3.70 7.38
C LYS A 53 -18.01 -4.53 6.31
N GLN A 54 -18.73 -5.47 5.70
CA GLN A 54 -18.15 -6.45 4.78
C GLN A 54 -17.55 -5.79 3.54
N GLU A 55 -18.15 -4.71 3.03
CA GLU A 55 -17.64 -3.92 1.91
C GLU A 55 -16.28 -3.29 2.22
N HIS A 56 -16.06 -2.84 3.46
CA HIS A 56 -14.78 -2.27 3.88
C HIS A 56 -13.72 -3.36 4.02
N ILE A 57 -14.07 -4.51 4.59
CA ILE A 57 -13.16 -5.66 4.71
C ILE A 57 -12.73 -6.15 3.32
N GLN A 58 -13.67 -6.28 2.39
CA GLN A 58 -13.39 -6.71 1.02
C GLN A 58 -12.50 -5.70 0.30
N ARG A 59 -12.85 -4.41 0.35
CA ARG A 59 -12.02 -3.36 -0.26
C ARG A 59 -10.62 -3.32 0.33
N PHE A 60 -10.50 -3.43 1.65
CA PHE A 60 -9.21 -3.52 2.33
C PHE A 60 -8.37 -4.68 1.77
N MET A 61 -8.93 -5.89 1.70
CA MET A 61 -8.21 -7.04 1.18
C MET A 61 -7.77 -6.88 -0.28
N ILE A 62 -8.61 -6.27 -1.12
CA ILE A 62 -8.28 -6.02 -2.54
C ILE A 62 -7.11 -5.03 -2.61
N GLU A 63 -7.24 -3.84 -2.04
CA GLU A 63 -6.24 -2.78 -2.14
C GLU A 63 -4.88 -3.19 -1.56
N TRP A 64 -4.87 -3.91 -0.43
CA TRP A 64 -3.64 -4.40 0.17
C TRP A 64 -3.01 -5.56 -0.58
N THR A 65 -3.81 -6.39 -1.26
CA THR A 65 -3.28 -7.43 -2.17
C THR A 65 -2.67 -6.78 -3.40
N ASP A 66 -3.34 -5.79 -4.00
CA ASP A 66 -2.83 -5.04 -5.15
C ASP A 66 -1.53 -4.31 -4.82
N TYR A 67 -1.44 -3.70 -3.63
CA TYR A 67 -0.20 -3.11 -3.12
C TYR A 67 0.93 -4.14 -3.05
N ALA A 68 0.69 -5.33 -2.47
CA ALA A 68 1.69 -6.38 -2.34
C ALA A 68 2.15 -6.91 -3.71
N VAL A 69 1.21 -7.10 -4.65
CA VAL A 69 1.51 -7.56 -6.02
C VAL A 69 2.36 -6.52 -6.76
N GLU A 70 1.98 -5.24 -6.69
CA GLU A 70 2.72 -4.16 -7.32
C GLU A 70 4.14 -4.05 -6.74
N LEU A 71 4.26 -4.06 -5.42
CA LEU A 71 5.55 -3.98 -4.74
C LEU A 71 6.46 -5.16 -5.13
N SER A 72 5.91 -6.37 -5.20
CA SER A 72 6.66 -7.55 -5.65
C SER A 72 7.19 -7.40 -7.08
N LYS A 73 6.39 -6.84 -8.00
CA LYS A 73 6.82 -6.59 -9.39
C LYS A 73 7.98 -5.59 -9.43
N GLN A 74 7.84 -4.48 -8.70
CA GLN A 74 8.85 -3.41 -8.68
C GLN A 74 10.16 -3.83 -8.02
N LEU A 75 10.11 -4.65 -6.97
CA LEU A 75 11.31 -5.20 -6.34
C LEU A 75 12.01 -6.23 -7.22
N SER A 76 11.25 -7.02 -7.97
CA SER A 76 11.80 -7.99 -8.93
C SER A 76 12.47 -7.28 -10.12
N SER A 77 11.86 -6.21 -10.63
CA SER A 77 12.44 -5.43 -11.74
C SER A 77 13.67 -4.62 -11.32
N ARG A 78 13.73 -4.13 -10.09
CA ARG A 78 14.90 -3.40 -9.55
C ARG A 78 16.17 -4.24 -9.51
N SER A 79 16.06 -5.57 -9.43
CA SER A 79 17.20 -6.48 -9.55
C SER A 79 17.73 -6.58 -11.00
N LEU A 80 16.89 -6.28 -12.00
CA LEU A 80 17.21 -6.36 -13.43
C LEU A 80 17.63 -5.01 -14.01
N VAL A 81 16.98 -3.93 -13.56
CA VAL A 81 17.26 -2.55 -13.96
C VAL A 81 17.68 -1.79 -12.71
N ARG A 82 18.98 -1.46 -12.65
CA ARG A 82 19.56 -0.74 -11.52
C ARG A 82 18.75 0.56 -11.31
N GLN A 83 18.06 0.65 -10.18
CA GLN A 83 17.29 1.83 -9.71
C GLN A 83 15.98 2.14 -10.47
N SER A 84 15.17 1.14 -10.82
CA SER A 84 13.76 1.43 -11.16
C SER A 84 13.07 2.21 -10.03
N PRO A 85 12.34 3.29 -10.33
CA PRO A 85 11.63 4.07 -9.32
C PRO A 85 10.55 3.23 -8.64
N LEU A 86 10.40 3.43 -7.32
CA LEU A 86 9.36 2.80 -6.53
C LEU A 86 8.08 3.63 -6.56
N GLY A 87 6.94 2.96 -6.53
CA GLY A 87 5.62 3.58 -6.61
C GLY A 87 5.11 3.73 -8.05
N ARG A 88 3.96 4.39 -8.18
CA ARG A 88 3.32 4.70 -9.47
C ARG A 88 2.88 6.16 -9.48
N PRO A 89 2.90 6.84 -10.64
CA PRO A 89 2.29 8.15 -10.75
C PRO A 89 0.81 8.12 -10.33
N LEU A 90 0.34 9.19 -9.71
CA LEU A 90 -1.09 9.37 -9.45
C LEU A 90 -1.81 9.55 -10.79
N THR A 91 -2.90 8.81 -10.97
CA THR A 91 -3.77 8.96 -12.14
C THR A 91 -4.65 10.21 -11.98
N PRO A 92 -5.09 10.85 -13.08
CA PRO A 92 -6.00 12.00 -13.01
C PRO A 92 -7.23 11.73 -12.15
N ASP A 93 -7.90 10.60 -12.35
CA ASP A 93 -9.08 10.20 -11.56
C ASP A 93 -8.84 10.13 -10.04
N LYS A 94 -7.60 9.84 -9.63
CA LYS A 94 -7.24 9.80 -8.20
C LYS A 94 -6.99 11.18 -7.65
N LEU A 95 -6.41 12.08 -8.44
CA LEU A 95 -6.22 13.47 -8.07
C LEU A 95 -7.57 14.19 -7.95
N ASP A 96 -8.52 13.90 -8.85
CA ASP A 96 -9.86 14.47 -8.82
C ASP A 96 -10.66 14.03 -7.58
N ALA A 97 -10.29 12.91 -6.96
CA ALA A 97 -10.90 12.42 -5.73
C ALA A 97 -10.34 13.08 -4.46
N PHE A 98 -9.31 13.92 -4.57
CA PHE A 98 -8.69 14.58 -3.41
C PHE A 98 -9.48 15.83 -3.01
N SER A 99 -9.50 16.12 -1.71
CA SER A 99 -9.99 17.42 -1.23
C SER A 99 -9.01 18.54 -1.62
N ASN A 100 -9.50 19.79 -1.62
CA ASN A 100 -8.64 20.96 -1.87
C ASN A 100 -7.44 21.02 -0.91
N GLU A 101 -7.62 20.62 0.35
CA GLU A 101 -6.56 20.56 1.35
C GLU A 101 -5.52 19.47 1.00
N GLN A 102 -5.96 18.29 0.58
CA GLN A 102 -5.07 17.22 0.15
C GLN A 102 -4.27 17.59 -1.10
N ILE A 103 -4.90 18.31 -2.04
CA ILE A 103 -4.23 18.85 -3.23
C ILE A 103 -3.18 19.89 -2.82
N PHE A 104 -3.49 20.76 -1.86
CA PHE A 104 -2.55 21.75 -1.36
C PHE A 104 -1.33 21.07 -0.71
N GLN A 105 -1.55 20.16 0.23
CA GLN A 105 -0.47 19.40 0.89
C GLN A 105 0.38 18.61 -0.12
N LEU A 106 -0.24 18.02 -1.14
CA LEU A 106 0.50 17.31 -2.19
C LEU A 106 1.39 18.26 -3.00
N ASN A 107 0.94 19.48 -3.27
CA ASN A 107 1.75 20.50 -3.94
C ASN A 107 2.90 20.98 -3.05
N GLU A 108 2.68 21.23 -1.77
CA GLU A 108 3.74 21.58 -0.81
C GLU A 108 4.81 20.49 -0.76
N LEU A 109 4.41 19.22 -0.65
CA LEU A 109 5.33 18.09 -0.66
C LEU A 109 6.15 18.01 -1.96
N ARG A 110 5.51 18.29 -3.11
CA ARG A 110 6.21 18.34 -4.41
C ARG A 110 7.25 19.45 -4.43
N GLU A 111 6.91 20.63 -3.93
CA GLU A 111 7.82 21.78 -3.88
C GLU A 111 9.02 21.50 -2.96
N GLU A 112 8.81 20.96 -1.77
CA GLU A 112 9.89 20.60 -0.84
C GLU A 112 10.87 19.56 -1.43
N THR A 113 10.32 18.56 -2.11
CA THR A 113 11.12 17.46 -2.70
C THR A 113 11.83 17.86 -4.00
N THR A 114 11.33 18.87 -4.71
CA THR A 114 11.96 19.37 -5.96
C THR A 114 12.89 20.56 -5.74
N ALA A 115 12.65 21.38 -4.70
CA ALA A 115 13.49 22.52 -4.35
C ALA A 115 14.86 22.09 -3.78
N ARG A 116 14.95 20.91 -3.13
CA ARG A 116 16.22 20.31 -2.71
C ARG A 116 16.92 19.60 -3.88
N LYS A 117 17.44 20.38 -4.82
CA LYS A 117 18.58 19.97 -5.65
C LYS A 117 19.76 20.88 -5.35
N LEU A 118 20.53 20.52 -4.33
CA LEU A 118 21.92 20.98 -4.12
C LEU A 118 22.81 19.75 -4.16
#